data_AF-A0A7S2PL42-F1
#
_entry.id   AF-A0A7S2PL42-F1
#
_cell.length_a   1.000
_cell.length_b   1.000
_cell.length_c   1.000
_cell.angle_alpha   90.00
_cell.angle_beta   90.00
_cell.angle_gamma   90.00
#
_symmetry.space_group_name_H-M   'P 1'
#
loop_
_entity.id
_entity.type
_entity.pdbx_description
1 polymer ?
#
loop_
_entity_poly.entity_id
_entity_poly.type
_entity_poly.pdbx_seq_one_letter_code
_entity_poly.pdbx_strand_id
1 'polypeptide(L)'
;MNYGQRGVDLLRELKRSDWLPSYNEDSVRATIQEINLHTAELHDIVRANNRVGNDTSTGGGGAPVPIEMRPVMLLHEVSIKRNKRCLLAYHAHRIDKLRALR
;
A
#
# COMPACT_ATOMS: atom_id res chain seq x y z
N MET A 1 -12.52 3.82 1.45
CA MET A 1 -11.06 3.55 1.45
C MET A 1 -10.59 3.58 0.00
N ASN A 2 -9.56 4.35 -0.32
CA ASN A 2 -8.99 4.36 -1.67
C ASN A 2 -8.03 3.16 -1.82
N TYR A 3 -7.95 2.57 -3.01
CA TYR A 3 -7.14 1.38 -3.29
C TYR A 3 -6.06 1.69 -4.32
N GLY A 4 -5.02 2.40 -3.91
CA GLY A 4 -3.90 2.76 -4.77
C GLY A 4 -4.11 4.02 -5.61
N GLN A 5 -5.15 4.81 -5.32
CA GLN A 5 -5.49 6.02 -6.08
C GLN A 5 -4.49 7.15 -5.79
N ARG A 6 -4.14 7.37 -4.52
CA ARG A 6 -3.20 8.43 -4.12
C ARG A 6 -1.83 8.28 -4.75
N GLY A 7 -1.32 7.06 -4.81
CA GLY A 7 -0.04 6.77 -5.49
C GLY A 7 -0.08 7.07 -6.98
N VAL A 8 -1.22 6.87 -7.66
CA VAL A 8 -1.38 7.23 -9.08
C VAL A 8 -1.41 8.73 -9.27
N ASP A 9 -2.12 9.45 -8.41
CA ASP A 9 -2.25 10.90 -8.52
C ASP A 9 -0.90 11.61 -8.31
N LEU A 10 -0.07 11.10 -7.40
CA LEU A 10 1.32 11.52 -7.21
C LEU A 10 2.16 11.40 -8.50
N LEU A 11 2.02 10.29 -9.23
CA LEU A 11 2.72 10.09 -10.50
C LEU A 11 2.15 10.95 -11.63
N ARG A 12 0.83 11.17 -11.64
CA ARG A 12 0.17 12.02 -12.63
C ARG A 12 0.58 13.47 -12.47
N GLU A 13 0.68 13.96 -11.23
CA GLU A 13 1.22 15.28 -10.93
C GLU A 13 2.63 15.43 -11.52
N LEU A 14 3.53 14.47 -11.22
CA LEU A 14 4.89 14.50 -11.75
C LEU A 14 4.94 14.46 -13.28
N LYS A 15 4.07 13.68 -13.92
CA LYS A 15 3.98 13.58 -15.38
C LYS A 15 3.47 14.87 -16.03
N ARG A 16 2.61 15.64 -15.35
CA ARG A 16 2.06 16.89 -15.87
C ARG A 16 3.05 18.03 -15.86
N SER A 17 4.08 17.95 -15.02
CA SER A 17 5.10 18.99 -14.91
C SER A 17 6.22 18.74 -15.93
N ASP A 18 6.46 19.71 -16.81
CA ASP A 18 7.60 19.66 -17.76
C ASP A 18 8.94 19.77 -17.04
N TRP A 19 8.96 20.55 -15.95
CA TRP A 19 10.09 20.71 -15.04
C TRP A 19 9.86 19.99 -13.71
N LEU A 20 10.92 19.76 -12.94
CA LEU A 20 10.84 19.17 -11.60
C LEU A 20 9.99 20.07 -10.67
N PRO A 21 8.77 19.65 -10.28
CA PRO A 21 7.92 20.47 -9.42
C PRO A 21 8.43 20.48 -7.98
N SER A 22 7.88 21.37 -7.15
CA SER A 22 8.13 21.33 -5.70
C SER A 22 7.80 19.94 -5.12
N TYR A 23 8.46 19.58 -4.03
CA TYR A 23 8.22 18.28 -3.39
C TYR A 23 6.89 18.30 -2.65
N ASN A 24 5.92 17.52 -3.12
CA ASN A 24 4.59 17.45 -2.53
C ASN A 24 4.56 16.55 -1.28
N GLU A 25 4.95 17.11 -0.13
CA GLU A 25 4.98 16.39 1.15
C GLU A 25 3.61 15.84 1.57
N ASP A 26 2.55 16.61 1.34
CA ASP A 26 1.20 16.25 1.74
C ASP A 26 0.70 15.01 0.99
N SER A 27 0.93 14.95 -0.32
CA SER A 27 0.52 13.80 -1.14
C SER A 27 1.34 12.55 -0.81
N VAL A 28 2.63 12.71 -0.52
CA VAL A 28 3.48 11.60 -0.04
C VAL A 28 2.98 11.09 1.30
N ARG A 29 2.74 11.98 2.27
CA ARG A 29 2.23 11.64 3.61
C ARG A 29 0.87 10.94 3.52
N ALA A 30 -0.03 11.45 2.67
CA ALA A 30 -1.34 10.85 2.48
C ALA A 30 -1.26 9.46 1.82
N THR A 31 -0.32 9.24 0.91
CA THR A 31 -0.10 7.90 0.31
C THR A 31 0.47 6.91 1.33
N ILE A 32 1.37 7.36 2.21
CA ILE A 32 1.88 6.54 3.32
C ILE A 32 0.75 6.20 4.31
N GLN A 33 -0.11 7.17 4.63
CA GLN A 33 -1.27 6.94 5.48
C GLN A 33 -2.21 5.89 4.88
N GLU A 34 -2.46 5.93 3.56
CA GLU A 34 -3.25 4.89 2.87
C GLU A 34 -2.62 3.50 2.99
N ILE A 35 -1.29 3.38 2.86
CA ILE A 35 -0.56 2.11 3.09
C ILE A 35 -0.77 1.61 4.53
N ASN A 36 -0.66 2.51 5.51
CA ASN A 36 -0.82 2.14 6.92
C ASN A 36 -2.25 1.66 7.22
N LEU A 37 -3.26 2.30 6.63
CA LEU A 37 -4.65 1.89 6.77
C LEU A 37 -4.91 0.50 6.19
N HIS A 38 -4.38 0.19 4.99
CA HIS A 38 -4.48 -1.17 4.44
C HIS A 38 -3.70 -2.21 5.24
N THR A 39 -2.56 -1.81 5.84
CA THR A 39 -1.75 -2.70 6.67
C THR A 39 -2.48 -3.05 7.97
N ALA A 40 -3.13 -2.06 8.60
CA ALA A 40 -3.95 -2.26 9.79
C ALA A 40 -5.12 -3.23 9.49
N GLU A 41 -5.85 -2.98 8.40
CA GLU A 41 -6.98 -3.83 7.99
C GLU A 41 -6.54 -5.27 7.71
N LEU A 42 -5.44 -5.45 6.96
CA LEU A 42 -4.90 -6.78 6.67
C LEU A 42 -4.50 -7.52 7.95
N HIS A 43 -3.90 -6.81 8.91
CA HIS A 43 -3.53 -7.39 10.20
C HIS A 43 -4.76 -7.78 11.04
N ASP A 44 -5.82 -6.98 11.00
CA ASP A 44 -7.08 -7.28 11.70
C ASP A 44 -7.79 -8.51 11.10
N ILE A 45 -7.81 -8.65 9.77
CA ILE A 45 -8.32 -9.85 9.09
C ILE A 45 -7.54 -11.10 9.53
N VAL A 46 -6.22 -11.04 9.52
CA VAL A 46 -5.36 -12.17 9.94
C VAL A 46 -5.59 -12.52 11.42
N ARG A 47 -5.70 -11.50 12.29
CA ARG A 47 -5.98 -11.71 13.72
C ARG A 47 -7.36 -12.33 13.94
N ALA A 48 -8.38 -11.87 13.22
CA ALA A 48 -9.73 -12.43 13.30
C ALA A 48 -9.75 -13.90 12.88
N ASN A 49 -9.05 -14.24 11.79
CA ASN A 49 -8.90 -15.62 11.33
C ASN A 49 -8.24 -16.52 12.39
N ASN A 50 -7.17 -16.03 13.01
CA ASN A 50 -6.45 -16.80 14.03
C ASN A 50 -7.28 -17.07 15.29
N ARG A 51 -8.20 -16.15 15.66
CA ARG A 51 -9.14 -16.37 16.77
C ARG A 51 -10.12 -17.49 16.46
N VAL A 52 -10.73 -17.47 15.27
CA VAL A 52 -11.68 -18.52 14.82
C VAL A 52 -11.00 -19.89 14.75
N GLY A 53 -9.75 -19.95 14.26
CA GLY A 53 -8.99 -21.19 14.20
C GLY A 53 -8.65 -21.79 15.57
N ASN A 54 -8.45 -20.95 16.58
CA ASN A 54 -8.08 -21.39 17.93
C ASN A 54 -9.27 -21.97 18.72
N ASP A 55 -10.47 -21.45 18.52
CA ASP A 55 -11.69 -22.02 19.13
C ASP A 55 -12.07 -23.39 18.52
N THR A 56 -11.58 -23.69 17.32
CA THR A 56 -11.96 -24.89 16.56
C THR A 56 -10.93 -26.04 16.67
N SER A 57 -9.72 -25.80 17.20
CA SER A 57 -8.62 -26.79 17.16
C SER A 57 -8.04 -27.15 18.53
N THR A 58 -8.27 -28.39 18.96
CA THR A 58 -7.59 -29.05 20.10
C THR A 58 -6.16 -29.53 19.73
N GLY A 59 -5.50 -28.91 18.75
CA GLY A 59 -4.20 -29.39 18.24
C GLY A 59 -3.51 -28.45 17.27
N GLY A 60 -2.58 -27.63 17.78
CA GLY A 60 -1.27 -27.24 17.24
C GLY A 60 -1.09 -26.69 15.80
N GLY A 61 -2.08 -26.67 14.92
CA GLY A 61 -1.96 -26.22 13.54
C GLY A 61 -2.93 -25.08 13.23
N GLY A 62 -2.41 -23.87 12.98
CA GLY A 62 -3.23 -22.70 12.66
C GLY A 62 -4.16 -22.95 11.47
N ALA A 63 -5.45 -22.64 11.64
CA ALA A 63 -6.45 -22.89 10.61
C ALA A 63 -6.16 -22.06 9.33
N PRO A 64 -6.24 -22.67 8.14
CA PRO A 64 -6.07 -21.95 6.89
C PRO A 64 -7.16 -20.88 6.72
N VAL A 65 -6.79 -19.74 6.15
CA VAL A 65 -7.75 -18.63 5.92
C VAL A 65 -8.92 -19.11 5.05
N PRO A 66 -10.18 -18.86 5.48
CA PRO A 66 -11.37 -19.18 4.71
C PRO A 66 -11.31 -18.61 3.29
N ILE A 67 -11.82 -19.36 2.31
CA ILE A 67 -11.69 -19.04 0.89
C ILE A 67 -12.35 -17.69 0.59
N GLU A 68 -13.46 -17.38 1.26
CA GLU A 68 -14.22 -16.14 1.14
C GLU A 68 -13.44 -14.88 1.60
N MET A 69 -12.47 -15.01 2.50
CA MET A 69 -11.68 -13.88 3.00
C MET A 69 -10.44 -13.59 2.14
N ARG A 70 -9.98 -14.55 1.33
CA ARG A 70 -8.77 -14.42 0.51
C ARG A 70 -8.81 -13.26 -0.49
N PRO A 71 -9.91 -12.99 -1.22
CA PRO A 71 -9.96 -11.87 -2.17
C PRO A 71 -9.75 -10.52 -1.49
N VAL A 72 -10.30 -10.32 -0.30
CA VAL A 72 -10.17 -9.08 0.47
C VAL A 72 -8.72 -8.88 0.93
N MET A 73 -8.09 -9.95 1.44
CA MET A 73 -6.66 -9.90 1.81
C MET A 73 -5.77 -9.56 0.62
N LEU A 74 -5.99 -10.22 -0.52
CA LEU A 74 -5.24 -9.96 -1.75
C LEU A 74 -5.42 -8.52 -2.23
N LEU A 75 -6.63 -7.97 -2.11
CA LEU A 75 -6.89 -6.58 -2.49
C LEU A 75 -6.06 -5.61 -1.65
N HIS A 76 -6.04 -5.76 -0.32
CA HIS A 76 -5.21 -4.93 0.55
C HIS A 76 -3.71 -5.09 0.25
N GLU A 77 -3.24 -6.32 0.06
CA GLU A 77 -1.84 -6.60 -0.25
C GLU A 77 -1.41 -5.94 -1.57
N VAL A 78 -2.23 -6.07 -2.62
CA VAL A 78 -1.94 -5.46 -3.93
C VAL A 78 -1.96 -3.94 -3.85
N SER A 79 -2.90 -3.34 -3.09
CA SER A 79 -2.94 -1.89 -2.88
C SER A 79 -1.72 -1.36 -2.14
N ILE A 80 -1.23 -2.07 -1.12
CA ILE A 80 0.03 -1.73 -0.44
C ILE A 80 1.21 -1.75 -1.42
N LYS A 81 1.35 -2.85 -2.19
CA LYS A 81 2.44 -2.99 -3.18
C LYS A 81 2.37 -1.90 -4.25
N ARG A 82 1.17 -1.55 -4.71
CA ARG A 82 0.95 -0.49 -5.70
C ARG A 82 1.39 0.87 -5.18
N ASN A 83 0.90 1.29 -4.01
CA ASN A 83 1.28 2.57 -3.42
C ASN A 83 2.78 2.65 -3.13
N LYS A 84 3.39 1.57 -2.64
CA LYS A 84 4.85 1.49 -2.45
C LYS A 84 5.60 1.67 -3.77
N ARG A 85 5.18 1.01 -4.85
CA ARG A 85 5.78 1.15 -6.18
C ARG A 85 5.65 2.59 -6.69
N CYS A 86 4.50 3.22 -6.52
CA CYS A 86 4.27 4.61 -6.91
C CYS A 86 5.17 5.59 -6.17
N LEU A 87 5.31 5.45 -4.84
CA LEU A 87 6.21 6.27 -4.04
C LEU A 87 7.66 6.14 -4.51
N LEU A 88 8.15 4.91 -4.68
CA LEU A 88 9.51 4.66 -5.15
C LEU A 88 9.74 5.25 -6.54
N ALA A 89 8.80 5.09 -7.47
CA ALA A 89 8.89 5.65 -8.81
C ALA A 89 8.92 7.19 -8.79
N TYR A 90 8.09 7.82 -7.96
CA TYR A 90 8.07 9.26 -7.77
C TYR A 90 9.43 9.79 -7.26
N HIS A 91 9.99 9.17 -6.21
CA HIS A 91 11.28 9.59 -5.68
C HIS A 91 12.43 9.32 -6.65
N ALA A 92 12.45 8.15 -7.29
CA ALA A 92 13.47 7.80 -8.28
C ALA A 92 13.52 8.81 -9.43
N HIS A 93 12.36 9.12 -10.03
CA HIS A 93 12.29 10.09 -11.12
C HIS A 93 12.79 11.48 -10.69
N ARG A 94 12.41 11.94 -9.49
CA ARG A 94 12.89 13.23 -8.97
C ARG A 94 14.40 13.23 -8.75
N ILE A 95 14.96 12.16 -8.19
CA ILE A 95 16.41 12.01 -8.00
C ILE A 95 17.14 12.04 -9.35
N ASP A 96 16.62 11.35 -10.37
CA ASP A 96 17.22 11.32 -11.70
C ASP A 96 17.19 12.70 -12.36
N LYS A 97 16.09 13.46 -12.20
CA LYS A 97 16.02 14.86 -12.62
C LYS A 97 17.03 15.74 -11.89
N LEU A 98 17.14 15.62 -10.56
CA LEU A 98 18.13 16.37 -9.78
C LEU A 98 19.57 16.04 -10.18
N ARG A 99 19.86 14.78 -10.52
CA ARG A 99 21.17 14.36 -11.03
C ARG A 99 21.49 14.97 -12.39
N ALA A 100 20.50 15.11 -13.27
CA ALA A 100 20.67 15.73 -14.58
C ALA A 100 20.88 17.26 -14.51
N LEU A 101 20.56 17.90 -13.39
CA LEU A 101 20.81 19.33 -13.16
C LEU A 101 22.20 19.63 -12.60
N ARG A 102 22.93 18.60 -12.17
CA ARG A 102 24.28 18.71 -11.63
C ARG A 102 25.31 18.47 -12.73
#